data_AF-A0A9D6VGE4-F1
#
_entry.id   AF-A0A9D6VGE4-F1
#
_cell.length_a   1.000
_cell.length_b   1.000
_cell.length_c   1.000
_cell.angle_alpha   90.00
_cell.angle_beta   90.00
_cell.angle_gamma   90.00
#
_symmetry.space_group_name_H-M   'P 1'
#
loop_
_entity.id
_entity.type
_entity.pdbx_description
1 polymer ?
#
loop_
_entity_poly.entity_id
_entity_poly.type
_entity_poly.pdbx_seq_one_letter_code
_entity_poly.pdbx_strand_id
1 'polypeptide(L)'
;MKKNDIIKIGALIAVTLLAYIPTFIWMYDRWNEHDTYYSHGLLVPFISAFLVWMRRKELAEIKIAPSASGWAFFGAGIGIHLISALWRVYFSSGFSLLLVLPGIILLALGKEHLKKLLFPLLFLIFMIPLPLVAIANIS
;
A
#
# COMPACT_ATOMS: atom_id res chain seq x y z
N MET A 1 19.72 10.51 6.03
CA MET A 1 18.50 11.03 6.69
C MET A 1 18.84 11.39 8.13
N LYS A 2 18.31 12.48 8.71
CA LYS A 2 18.59 12.81 10.11
C LYS A 2 17.78 11.88 11.04
N LYS A 3 18.23 11.66 12.28
CA LYS A 3 17.52 10.82 13.27
C LYS A 3 16.05 11.25 13.44
N ASN A 4 15.79 12.56 13.48
CA ASN A 4 14.42 13.10 13.61
C ASN A 4 13.53 12.75 12.42
N ASP A 5 14.08 12.66 11.21
CA ASP A 5 13.33 12.31 10.01
C ASP A 5 12.90 10.83 10.07
N ILE A 6 13.79 9.95 10.55
CA ILE A 6 13.49 8.53 10.74
C ILE A 6 12.32 8.36 11.72
N ILE A 7 12.34 9.08 12.84
CA ILE A 7 11.27 9.02 13.85
C ILE A 7 9.94 9.50 13.25
N LYS A 8 9.93 10.61 12.51
CA LYS A 8 8.72 11.15 11.87
C LYS A 8 8.13 10.18 10.83
N ILE A 9 8.98 9.61 9.97
CA ILE A 9 8.54 8.63 8.97
C ILE A 9 8.06 7.34 9.64
N GLY A 10 8.75 6.86 10.68
CA GLY A 10 8.32 5.70 11.47
C GLY A 10 6.94 5.92 12.10
N ALA A 11 6.71 7.08 12.70
CA ALA A 11 5.41 7.46 13.24
C ALA A 11 4.32 7.55 12.16
N LEU A 12 4.64 8.15 11.00
CA LEU A 12 3.73 8.24 9.86
C LEU A 12 3.28 6.85 9.38
N ILE A 13 4.23 5.92 9.24
CA ILE A 13 3.96 4.53 8.85
C ILE A 13 3.10 3.85 9.91
N ALA A 14 3.45 3.98 11.20
CA ALA A 14 2.70 3.35 12.28
C ALA A 14 1.24 3.84 12.31
N VAL A 15 1.02 5.16 12.26
CA VAL A 15 -0.33 5.74 12.23
C VAL A 15 -1.11 5.29 11.00
N THR A 16 -0.45 5.22 9.84
CA THR A 16 -1.07 4.71 8.61
C THR A 16 -1.50 3.26 8.79
N LEU A 17 -0.62 2.38 9.28
CA LEU A 17 -0.96 0.97 9.49
C LEU A 17 -2.13 0.81 10.48
N LEU A 18 -2.16 1.60 11.56
CA LEU A 18 -3.27 1.61 12.51
C LEU A 18 -4.59 2.03 11.87
N ALA A 19 -4.57 3.08 11.03
CA ALA A 19 -5.77 3.55 10.31
C ALA A 19 -6.34 2.47 9.36
N TYR A 20 -5.47 1.67 8.75
CA TYR A 20 -5.86 0.63 7.80
C TYR A 20 -6.27 -0.71 8.43
N ILE A 21 -6.19 -0.88 9.76
CA ILE A 21 -6.59 -2.12 10.45
C ILE A 21 -7.95 -2.65 9.98
N PRO A 22 -9.04 -1.86 9.92
CA PRO A 22 -10.34 -2.37 9.48
C PRO A 22 -10.33 -2.86 8.03
N THR A 23 -9.52 -2.24 7.17
CA THR A 23 -9.37 -2.65 5.77
C THR A 23 -8.59 -3.95 5.67
N PHE A 24 -7.52 -4.12 6.47
CA PHE A 24 -6.77 -5.37 6.51
C PHE A 24 -7.58 -6.53 7.07
N ILE A 25 -8.40 -6.30 8.11
CA ILE A 25 -9.34 -7.30 8.62
C ILE A 25 -10.31 -7.71 7.52
N TRP A 26 -10.93 -6.74 6.84
CA TRP A 26 -11.82 -7.02 5.72
C TRP A 26 -11.13 -7.82 4.60
N MET A 27 -9.91 -7.44 4.21
CA MET A 27 -9.15 -8.19 3.19
C MET A 27 -8.87 -9.63 3.66
N TYR A 28 -8.46 -9.80 4.92
CA TYR A 28 -8.22 -11.11 5.52
C TYR A 28 -9.48 -11.99 5.50
N ASP A 29 -10.64 -11.45 5.87
CA ASP A 29 -11.90 -12.19 5.84
C ASP A 29 -12.24 -12.64 4.40
N ARG A 30 -12.03 -11.77 3.41
CA ARG A 30 -12.26 -12.08 1.98
C ARG A 30 -11.29 -13.13 1.43
N TRP A 31 -10.05 -13.17 1.93
CA TRP A 31 -9.05 -14.18 1.52
C TRP A 31 -9.35 -15.57 2.11
N ASN A 32 -10.07 -15.64 3.24
CA ASN A 32 -10.36 -16.90 3.94
C ASN A 32 -11.81 -17.38 3.77
N GLU A 33 -12.63 -16.67 3.00
CA GLU A 33 -14.00 -17.08 2.68
C GLU A 33 -14.01 -18.40 1.90
N HIS A 34 -15.03 -19.24 2.14
CA HIS A 34 -15.21 -20.49 1.41
C HIS A 34 -15.39 -20.21 -0.10
N ASP A 35 -14.77 -21.02 -0.96
CA ASP A 35 -14.80 -20.87 -2.43
C ASP A 35 -14.33 -19.51 -2.97
N THR A 36 -13.49 -18.78 -2.23
CA THR A 36 -12.97 -17.48 -2.67
C THR A 36 -11.91 -17.61 -3.78
N TYR A 37 -12.03 -16.77 -4.81
CA TYR A 37 -10.99 -16.58 -5.84
C TYR A 37 -9.75 -15.82 -5.31
N TYR A 38 -9.80 -15.28 -4.10
CA TYR A 38 -8.78 -14.41 -3.52
C TYR A 38 -7.93 -15.06 -2.43
N SER A 39 -7.91 -16.39 -2.33
CA SER A 39 -7.11 -17.13 -1.33
C SER A 39 -5.61 -16.82 -1.42
N HIS A 40 -5.12 -16.47 -2.62
CA HIS A 40 -3.74 -16.05 -2.86
C HIS A 40 -3.39 -14.66 -2.29
N GLY A 41 -4.38 -13.85 -1.91
CA GLY A 41 -4.18 -12.46 -1.51
C GLY A 41 -3.26 -12.30 -0.30
N LEU A 42 -3.24 -13.28 0.61
CA LEU A 42 -2.31 -13.30 1.74
C LEU A 42 -0.84 -13.42 1.31
N LEU A 43 -0.56 -14.12 0.20
CA LEU A 43 0.81 -14.37 -0.30
C LEU A 43 1.42 -13.14 -0.99
N VAL A 44 0.57 -12.31 -1.60
CA VAL A 44 0.97 -11.13 -2.37
C VAL A 44 1.86 -10.13 -1.61
N PRO A 45 1.57 -9.71 -0.36
CA PRO A 45 2.45 -8.82 0.39
C PRO A 45 3.84 -9.45 0.65
N PHE A 46 3.91 -10.77 0.87
CA PHE A 46 5.19 -11.46 1.03
C PHE A 46 6.00 -11.48 -0.27
N ILE A 47 5.35 -11.73 -1.40
CA ILE A 47 5.98 -11.65 -2.73
C ILE A 47 6.47 -10.23 -3.00
N SER A 48 5.65 -9.21 -2.73
CA SER A 48 6.05 -7.81 -2.88
C SER A 48 7.28 -7.48 -2.03
N ALA A 49 7.29 -7.89 -0.76
CA ALA A 49 8.45 -7.71 0.13
C ALA A 49 9.71 -8.45 -0.40
N PHE A 50 9.55 -9.66 -0.93
CA PHE A 50 10.64 -10.40 -1.56
C PHE A 50 11.18 -9.69 -2.81
N LEU A 51 10.31 -9.14 -3.66
CA LEU A 51 10.72 -8.36 -4.83
C LEU A 51 11.49 -7.09 -4.44
N VAL A 52 11.12 -6.45 -3.33
CA VAL A 52 11.90 -5.33 -2.76
C VAL A 52 13.26 -5.83 -2.26
N TRP A 53 13.30 -6.95 -1.55
CA TRP A 53 14.53 -7.55 -1.03
C TRP A 53 15.53 -7.93 -2.13
N MET A 54 15.05 -8.44 -3.26
CA MET A 54 15.88 -8.74 -4.43
C MET A 54 16.61 -7.50 -4.95
N ARG A 55 15.97 -6.33 -4.86
CA ARG A 55 16.51 -5.04 -5.32
C ARG A 55 17.32 -4.29 -4.26
N ARG A 56 17.51 -4.84 -3.05
CA ARG A 56 18.15 -4.12 -1.93
C ARG A 56 19.52 -3.54 -2.24
N LYS A 57 20.32 -4.21 -3.09
CA LYS A 57 21.65 -3.73 -3.50
C LYS A 57 21.52 -2.49 -4.38
N GLU A 58 20.67 -2.55 -5.41
CA GLU A 58 20.37 -1.40 -6.26
C GLU A 58 19.80 -0.23 -5.45
N LEU A 59 18.90 -0.51 -4.50
CA LEU A 59 18.29 0.52 -3.66
C LEU A 59 19.32 1.20 -2.74
N ALA A 60 20.32 0.46 -2.25
CA ALA A 60 21.37 1.00 -1.40
C ALA A 60 22.32 1.97 -2.13
N GLU A 61 22.43 1.86 -3.45
CA GLU A 61 23.26 2.74 -4.29
C GLU A 61 22.55 4.07 -4.61
N ILE A 62 21.23 4.15 -4.42
CA ILE A 62 20.45 5.35 -4.75
C ILE A 62 20.58 6.37 -3.61
N LYS A 63 20.94 7.60 -3.98
CA LYS A 63 20.93 8.72 -3.03
C LYS A 63 19.51 9.00 -2.53
N ILE A 64 19.33 8.97 -1.21
CA ILE A 64 18.09 9.38 -0.55
C ILE A 64 17.83 10.87 -0.83
N ALA A 65 16.70 11.17 -1.47
CA ALA A 65 16.30 12.52 -1.87
C ALA A 65 14.78 12.71 -1.67
N PRO A 66 14.32 12.92 -0.42
CA PRO A 66 12.90 13.13 -0.09
C PRO A 66 12.25 14.19 -0.97
N SER A 67 11.00 13.95 -1.35
CA SER A 67 10.25 14.83 -2.24
C SER A 67 8.91 15.23 -1.64
N ALA A 68 8.67 16.54 -1.55
CA ALA A 68 7.41 17.10 -1.05
C ALA A 68 6.19 16.69 -1.90
N SER A 69 6.39 16.28 -3.16
CA SER A 69 5.30 15.72 -3.98
C SER A 69 4.67 14.48 -3.35
N GLY A 70 5.39 13.78 -2.46
CA GLY A 70 4.84 12.66 -1.71
C GLY A 70 3.63 13.02 -0.85
N TRP A 71 3.50 14.28 -0.41
CA TRP A 71 2.30 14.75 0.30
C TRP A 71 1.05 14.74 -0.56
N ALA A 72 1.16 15.00 -1.86
CA ALA A 72 0.01 14.95 -2.76
C ALA A 72 -0.51 13.52 -2.90
N PHE A 73 0.38 12.55 -3.13
CA PHE A 73 0.03 11.13 -3.21
C PHE A 73 -0.50 10.58 -1.88
N PHE A 74 0.20 10.87 -0.79
CA PHE A 74 -0.19 10.44 0.55
C PHE A 74 -1.53 11.05 0.95
N GLY A 75 -1.69 12.36 0.80
CA GLY A 75 -2.92 13.08 1.13
C GLY A 75 -4.12 12.62 0.31
N ALA A 76 -3.94 12.40 -1.00
CA ALA A 76 -4.98 11.84 -1.86
C ALA A 76 -5.38 10.43 -1.42
N GLY A 77 -4.41 9.54 -1.16
CA GLY A 77 -4.67 8.18 -0.69
C GLY A 77 -5.39 8.16 0.66
N ILE A 78 -4.95 8.95 1.64
CA ILE A 78 -5.61 9.08 2.93
C ILE A 78 -7.01 9.67 2.78
N GLY A 79 -7.21 10.66 1.91
CA GLY A 79 -8.53 11.21 1.59
C GLY A 79 -9.49 10.12 1.08
N ILE A 80 -9.04 9.30 0.12
CA ILE A 80 -9.83 8.16 -0.38
C ILE A 80 -10.10 7.16 0.74
N HIS A 81 -9.10 6.82 1.56
CA HIS A 81 -9.25 5.90 2.69
C HIS A 81 -10.32 6.38 3.68
N LEU A 82 -10.29 7.65 4.08
CA LEU A 82 -11.24 8.23 5.02
C LEU A 82 -12.67 8.24 4.44
N ILE A 83 -12.84 8.67 3.20
CA ILE A 83 -14.16 8.64 2.52
C ILE A 83 -14.67 7.19 2.43
N SER A 84 -13.79 6.26 2.05
CA SER A 84 -14.10 4.83 1.96
C SER A 84 -14.50 4.24 3.31
N ALA A 85 -13.82 4.63 4.39
CA ALA A 85 -14.13 4.20 5.75
C ALA A 85 -15.49 4.75 6.22
N LEU A 86 -15.79 6.02 5.92
CA LEU A 86 -17.09 6.63 6.22
C LEU A 86 -18.25 5.88 5.52
N TRP A 87 -18.02 5.44 4.27
CA TRP A 87 -19.04 4.75 3.46
C TRP A 87 -18.97 3.22 3.57
N ARG A 88 -18.05 2.69 4.38
CA ARG A 88 -17.78 1.25 4.55
C ARG A 88 -17.47 0.51 3.23
N VAL A 89 -16.83 1.21 2.29
CA VAL A 89 -16.39 0.67 0.99
C VAL A 89 -14.91 0.26 1.09
N TYR A 90 -14.64 -0.86 1.75
CA TYR A 90 -13.27 -1.30 2.04
C TYR A 90 -12.44 -1.65 0.80
N PHE A 91 -13.08 -1.98 -0.32
CA PHE A 91 -12.42 -2.14 -1.62
C PHE A 91 -11.64 -0.88 -2.03
N SER A 92 -12.31 0.28 -2.04
CA SER A 92 -11.71 1.57 -2.38
C SER A 92 -10.64 1.97 -1.35
N SER A 93 -10.84 1.61 -0.09
CA SER A 93 -9.82 1.74 0.95
C SER A 93 -8.58 0.91 0.62
N GLY A 94 -8.72 -0.37 0.24
CA GLY A 94 -7.60 -1.22 -0.19
C GLY A 94 -6.85 -0.61 -1.39
N PHE A 95 -7.58 -0.11 -2.39
CA PHE A 95 -6.99 0.57 -3.56
C PHE A 95 -6.22 1.83 -3.20
N SER A 96 -6.64 2.56 -2.16
CA SER A 96 -5.93 3.77 -1.73
C SER A 96 -4.51 3.52 -1.24
N LEU A 97 -4.17 2.28 -0.83
CA LEU A 97 -2.79 1.89 -0.50
C LEU A 97 -1.83 2.09 -1.67
N LEU A 98 -2.33 1.97 -2.91
CA LEU A 98 -1.55 2.20 -4.13
C LEU A 98 -1.18 3.68 -4.32
N LEU A 99 -1.76 4.61 -3.56
CA LEU A 99 -1.35 6.02 -3.49
C LEU A 99 -0.56 6.32 -2.22
N VAL A 100 -0.99 5.77 -1.08
CA VAL A 100 -0.34 5.99 0.22
C VAL A 100 1.10 5.47 0.23
N LEU A 101 1.36 4.27 -0.28
CA LEU A 101 2.70 3.68 -0.27
C LEU A 101 3.69 4.46 -1.15
N PRO A 102 3.37 4.83 -2.42
CA PRO A 102 4.18 5.77 -3.17
C PRO A 102 4.40 7.11 -2.47
N GLY A 103 3.36 7.65 -1.82
CA GLY A 103 3.46 8.88 -1.03
C GLY A 103 4.52 8.78 0.07
N ILE A 104 4.47 7.72 0.89
CA ILE A 104 5.45 7.45 1.95
C ILE A 104 6.86 7.27 1.37
N ILE A 105 7.02 6.52 0.27
CA ILE A 105 8.32 6.30 -0.38
C ILE A 105 8.89 7.62 -0.92
N LEU A 106 8.07 8.49 -1.50
CA LEU A 106 8.50 9.81 -1.96
C LEU A 106 8.92 10.70 -0.79
N LEU A 107 8.17 10.68 0.32
CA LEU A 107 8.47 11.46 1.53
C LEU A 107 9.72 10.97 2.26
N ALA A 108 10.04 9.67 2.18
CA ALA A 108 11.17 9.08 2.89
C ALA A 108 12.44 8.95 2.03
N LEU A 109 12.30 8.52 0.78
CA LEU A 109 13.40 8.04 -0.06
C LEU A 109 13.55 8.81 -1.38
N GLY A 110 12.42 9.27 -1.96
CA GLY A 110 12.41 10.07 -3.18
C GLY A 110 12.02 9.31 -4.46
N LYS A 111 12.03 10.04 -5.58
CA LYS A 111 11.50 9.57 -6.87
C LYS A 111 12.26 8.38 -7.46
N GLU A 112 13.59 8.35 -7.35
CA GLU A 112 14.39 7.26 -7.91
C GLU A 112 14.15 5.93 -7.20
N HIS A 113 13.95 5.95 -5.87
CA HIS A 113 13.51 4.78 -5.11
C HIS A 113 12.12 4.33 -5.55
N LEU A 114 11.17 5.27 -5.70
CA LEU A 114 9.82 4.94 -6.17
C LEU A 114 9.84 4.25 -7.53
N LYS A 115 10.64 4.73 -8.50
CA LYS A 115 10.77 4.10 -9.82
C LYS A 115 11.23 2.64 -9.73
N LYS A 116 12.22 2.35 -8.88
CA LYS A 116 12.72 0.99 -8.67
C LYS A 116 11.74 0.09 -7.93
N LEU A 117 10.90 0.68 -7.09
CA LEU A 117 9.88 0.00 -6.30
C LEU A 117 8.51 -0.08 -7.00
N LEU A 118 8.36 0.52 -8.19
CA LEU A 118 7.06 0.62 -8.85
C LEU A 118 6.43 -0.74 -9.13
N PHE A 119 7.21 -1.71 -9.62
CA PHE A 119 6.71 -3.06 -9.86
C PHE A 119 6.26 -3.78 -8.57
N PRO A 120 7.09 -3.88 -7.50
CA PRO A 120 6.64 -4.43 -6.22
C PRO A 120 5.37 -3.75 -5.66
N LEU A 121 5.26 -2.42 -5.80
CA LEU A 121 4.11 -1.67 -5.33
C LEU A 121 2.84 -1.96 -6.14
N LEU A 122 2.94 -1.95 -7.47
CA LEU A 122 1.81 -2.28 -8.34
C LEU A 122 1.36 -3.73 -8.16
N PHE A 123 2.28 -4.64 -7.84
CA PHE A 123 1.94 -6.04 -7.54
C PHE A 123 0.96 -6.17 -6.35
N LEU A 124 0.92 -5.21 -5.43
CA LEU A 124 -0.04 -5.19 -4.34
C LEU A 124 -1.50 -5.01 -4.81
N ILE A 125 -1.76 -4.65 -6.07
CA ILE A 125 -3.14 -4.64 -6.58
C ILE A 125 -3.79 -6.02 -6.49
N PHE A 126 -2.99 -7.09 -6.65
CA PHE A 126 -3.49 -8.47 -6.66
C PHE A 126 -3.96 -8.97 -5.29
N MET A 127 -3.60 -8.30 -4.18
CA MET A 127 -4.13 -8.66 -2.86
C MET A 127 -5.52 -8.08 -2.60
N ILE A 128 -5.98 -7.12 -3.40
CA ILE A 128 -7.21 -6.36 -3.12
C ILE A 128 -8.41 -7.13 -3.69
N PRO A 129 -9.30 -7.69 -2.84
CA PRO A 129 -10.46 -8.44 -3.30
C PRO A 129 -11.46 -7.55 -4.04
N LEU A 130 -11.97 -7.95 -5.20
CA LEU A 130 -13.05 -7.22 -5.87
C LEU A 130 -14.34 -7.25 -5.02
N PRO A 131 -15.19 -6.20 -5.11
CA PRO A 131 -16.47 -6.20 -4.44
C PRO A 131 -17.38 -7.27 -5.05
N LEU A 132 -18.21 -7.91 -4.23
CA LEU A 132 -19.12 -8.98 -4.66
C LEU A 132 -20.02 -8.57 -5.83
N VAL A 133 -20.49 -7.32 -5.84
CA VAL A 133 -21.29 -6.76 -6.94
C VAL A 133 -20.53 -6.80 -8.27
N ALA A 134 -19.22 -6.57 -8.27
CA ALA A 134 -18.43 -6.68 -9.49
C ALA A 134 -18.33 -8.14 -9.96
N ILE A 135 -18.20 -9.10 -9.05
CA ILE A 135 -18.09 -10.53 -9.39
C ILE A 135 -19.41 -11.06 -9.95
N ALA A 136 -20.53 -10.73 -9.29
CA ALA A 136 -21.86 -11.24 -9.63
C ALA A 136 -22.38 -10.81 -11.01
N ASN A 137 -21.81 -9.76 -11.62
CA ASN A 137 -22.20 -9.28 -12.95
C ASN A 137 -21.37 -9.89 -14.10
N ILE A 138 -20.40 -10.76 -13.80
CA ILE A 138 -19.49 -11.37 -14.79
C ILE A 138 -19.60 -12.91 -14.76
N SER A 139 -20.42 -13.47 -13.86
CA SER A 139 -20.70 -14.90 -13.72
C SER A 139 -22.03 -15.23 -14.39
#